data_AF-A0A2V7XS96-F1
#
_entry.id   AF-A0A2V7XS96-F1
#
_cell.length_a   1.000
_cell.length_b   1.000
_cell.length_c   1.000
_cell.angle_alpha   90.00
_cell.angle_beta   90.00
_cell.angle_gamma   90.00
#
_symmetry.space_group_name_H-M   'P 1'
#
loop_
_entity.id
_entity.type
_entity.pdbx_description
1 polymer ?
#
loop_
_entity_poly.entity_id
_entity_poly.type
_entity_poly.pdbx_seq_one_letter_code
_entity_poly.pdbx_strand_id
1 'polypeptide(L)' 'MRLPTEDERFNPNRPGLCAHLRWKGMFVPSADDPTVPRGGTGLFWCLYTQTCIGPDGGLAEPGQCDSPDRRCHGKGRVE' A
#
# COMPACT_ATOMS: atom_id res chain seq x y z
N MET A 1 11.61 2.50 -19.72
CA MET A 1 10.54 2.28 -18.72
C MET A 1 10.85 3.18 -17.53
N ARG A 2 9.90 4.00 -17.07
CA ARG A 2 10.10 4.89 -15.90
C ARG A 2 9.76 4.13 -14.62
N LEU A 3 10.62 4.18 -13.61
CA LEU A 3 10.30 3.67 -12.27
C LEU A 3 9.37 4.67 -11.54
N PRO A 4 8.36 4.19 -10.80
CA PRO A 4 7.52 5.06 -9.99
C PRO A 4 8.34 5.70 -8.86
N THR A 5 8.00 6.93 -8.51
CA THR A 5 8.47 7.59 -7.28
C THR A 5 7.92 6.88 -6.05
N GLU A 6 8.51 7.13 -4.88
CA GLU A 6 8.01 6.54 -3.62
C GLU A 6 6.59 7.01 -3.29
N ASP A 7 6.28 8.30 -3.56
CA ASP A 7 4.92 8.83 -3.45
C ASP A 7 3.92 8.07 -4.33
N GLU A 8 4.28 7.78 -5.59
CA GLU A 8 3.43 7.01 -6.50
C GLU A 8 3.25 5.56 -6.03
N ARG A 9 4.33 4.93 -5.55
CA ARG A 9 4.37 3.54 -5.07
C ARG A 9 3.56 3.35 -3.79
N PHE A 10 3.68 4.28 -2.84
CA PHE A 10 3.09 4.21 -1.51
C PHE A 10 1.79 4.99 -1.37
N ASN A 11 1.22 5.52 -2.46
CA ASN A 11 -0.06 6.22 -2.42
C ASN A 11 -1.18 5.29 -1.89
N PRO A 12 -1.77 5.56 -0.70
CA PRO A 12 -2.82 4.73 -0.12
C PRO A 12 -4.21 5.02 -0.70
N ASN A 13 -4.32 5.91 -1.69
CA ASN A 13 -5.57 6.28 -2.36
C ASN A 13 -5.65 5.75 -3.81
N ARG A 14 -4.86 4.72 -4.14
CA ARG A 14 -4.90 4.09 -5.47
C ARG A 14 -6.27 3.44 -5.71
N PRO A 15 -6.82 3.53 -6.93
CA PRO A 15 -8.04 2.81 -7.26
C PRO A 15 -7.80 1.30 -7.18
N GLY A 16 -8.82 0.54 -6.75
CA GLY A 16 -8.72 -0.93 -6.69
C GLY A 16 -7.87 -1.48 -5.55
N LEU A 17 -7.47 -0.66 -4.58
CA LEU A 17 -6.78 -1.13 -3.39
C LEU A 17 -7.55 -2.25 -2.70
N CYS A 18 -6.84 -3.35 -2.44
CA CYS A 18 -7.37 -4.48 -1.69
C CYS A 18 -7.90 -3.99 -0.33
N ALA A 19 -9.17 -4.30 -0.03
CA ALA A 19 -9.84 -3.89 1.20
C ALA A 19 -9.17 -4.43 2.49
N HIS A 20 -8.25 -5.38 2.35
CA HIS A 20 -7.50 -6.01 3.44
C HIS A 20 -6.09 -5.44 3.61
N LEU A 21 -5.67 -4.50 2.77
CA LEU A 21 -4.46 -3.74 3.01
C LEU A 21 -4.69 -2.76 4.16
N ARG A 22 -3.75 -2.71 5.09
CA ARG A 22 -3.74 -1.80 6.22
C ARG A 22 -2.48 -0.98 6.19
N TRP A 23 -2.58 0.24 6.70
CA TRP A 23 -1.47 1.16 6.78
C TRP A 23 -1.63 2.10 7.95
N LYS A 24 -0.53 2.73 8.35
CA LYS A 24 -0.52 3.76 9.38
C LYS A 24 0.27 4.96 8.88
N GLY A 25 -0.39 6.12 8.89
CA GLY A 25 0.25 7.41 8.66
C GLY A 25 0.41 8.19 9.97
N MET A 26 1.24 9.23 9.91
CA MET A 26 1.30 10.28 10.92
C MET A 26 0.52 11.49 10.41
N PHE A 27 -0.30 12.09 11.27
CA PHE A 27 -0.87 13.40 11.00
C PHE A 27 0.10 14.48 11.48
N VAL A 28 0.38 15.46 10.63
CA VAL A 28 1.22 16.61 10.97
C VAL A 28 0.33 17.86 10.98
N PRO A 29 0.21 18.58 12.11
CA PRO A 29 -0.62 19.78 12.23
C PRO A 29 0.09 21.00 11.61
N SER A 30 0.39 20.93 10.30
CA SER A 30 0.97 22.01 9.51
C SER A 30 0.18 22.20 8.22
N ALA A 31 0.32 23.37 7.60
CA ALA A 31 -0.13 23.53 6.22
C ALA A 31 0.66 22.60 5.29
N ASP A 32 0.03 22.20 4.18
CA ASP A 32 0.69 21.44 3.12
C ASP A 32 1.75 22.32 2.45
N ASP A 33 3.00 21.87 2.43
CA ASP A 33 4.10 22.53 1.73
C ASP A 33 4.56 21.62 0.58
N PRO A 34 4.28 21.99 -0.68
CA PRO A 34 4.61 21.16 -1.84
C PRO A 34 6.11 21.01 -2.08
N THR A 35 6.96 21.79 -1.39
CA THR A 35 8.42 21.65 -1.42
C THR A 35 8.93 20.59 -0.44
N VAL A 36 8.09 20.15 0.49
CA VAL A 36 8.41 19.11 1.47
C VAL A 36 7.87 17.76 0.95
N PRO A 37 8.72 16.75 0.74
CA PRO A 37 8.28 15.42 0.35
C PRO A 37 7.30 14.84 1.37
N ARG A 38 6.31 14.04 0.93
CA ARG A 38 5.39 13.40 1.87
C ARG A 38 6.16 12.42 2.75
N GLY A 39 6.03 12.57 4.06
CA GLY A 39 6.70 11.72 5.06
C GLY A 39 6.10 10.31 5.22
N GLY A 40 5.58 9.70 4.16
CA GLY A 40 4.98 8.37 4.22
C GLY A 40 6.06 7.30 4.41
N THR A 41 6.18 6.72 5.60
CA THR A 41 7.20 5.71 5.94
C THR A 41 6.97 4.32 5.33
N GLY A 42 6.01 4.16 4.42
CA GLY A 42 5.76 2.88 3.76
C GLY A 42 5.25 1.77 4.69
N LEU A 43 4.59 2.11 5.81
CA LEU A 43 4.14 1.13 6.79
C LEU A 43 2.82 0.49 6.36
N PHE A 44 2.92 -0.63 5.63
CA PHE A 44 1.79 -1.41 5.12
C PHE A 44 1.83 -2.86 5.62
N TRP A 45 0.65 -3.44 5.84
CA TRP A 45 0.50 -4.85 6.18
C TRP A 45 -0.80 -5.43 5.63
N CYS A 46 -0.82 -6.75 5.44
CA CYS A 46 -2.06 -7.46 5.13
C CYS A 46 -2.78 -7.80 6.44
N LEU A 47 -4.11 -7.61 6.47
CA LEU A 47 -4.94 -7.95 7.62
C LEU A 47 -4.86 -9.44 8.01
N TYR A 48 -4.74 -10.33 7.03
CA TYR A 48 -4.80 -11.78 7.28
C TYR A 48 -3.48 -12.38 7.75
N THR A 49 -2.36 -11.93 7.17
CA THR A 49 -1.03 -12.43 7.56
C THR A 49 -0.44 -11.63 8.71
N GLN A 50 -0.94 -10.41 8.95
CA GLN A 50 -0.42 -9.46 9.94
C GLN A 50 1.06 -9.10 9.72
N THR A 51 1.54 -9.22 8.48
CA THR A 51 2.91 -8.87 8.08
C THR A 51 2.91 -8.03 6.81
N CYS A 52 4.09 -7.60 6.38
CA CYS A 52 4.31 -6.94 5.09
C CYS A 52 4.21 -7.88 3.88
N ILE A 53 3.89 -9.16 4.08
CA ILE A 53 3.77 -10.18 3.03
C ILE A 53 2.34 -10.69 3.00
N GLY A 54 1.71 -10.67 1.82
CA GLY A 54 0.37 -11.21 1.61
C GLY A 54 0.34 -12.75 1.59
N PRO A 55 -0.86 -13.36 1.63
CA PRO A 55 -1.01 -14.82 1.58
C PRO A 55 -0.38 -15.49 0.35
N ASP A 56 -0.21 -14.74 -0.73
CA ASP A 56 0.40 -15.19 -1.99
C ASP A 56 1.92 -15.06 -2.03
N GLY A 57 2.54 -14.61 -0.94
CA GLY A 57 3.99 -14.38 -0.84
C GLY A 57 4.46 -13.02 -1.39
N GLY A 58 3.56 -12.22 -1.98
CA GLY A 58 3.89 -10.89 -2.50
C GLY A 58 3.87 -9.79 -1.45
N LEU A 59 4.54 -8.67 -1.71
CA LEU A 59 4.51 -7.50 -0.81
C LEU A 59 3.08 -6.99 -0.60
N ALA A 60 2.74 -6.66 0.64
CA ALA A 60 1.49 -6.01 1.01
C ALA A 60 1.69 -4.50 0.97
N GLU A 61 1.73 -3.90 -0.22
CA GLU A 61 1.90 -2.45 -0.44
C GLU A 61 0.97 -1.94 -1.55
N PRO A 62 0.69 -0.63 -1.66
CA PRO A 62 -0.30 -0.12 -2.60
C PRO A 62 -0.04 -0.48 -4.06
N GLY A 63 1.21 -0.39 -4.54
CA GLY A 63 1.58 -0.77 -5.90
C GLY A 63 1.57 -2.28 -6.22
N GLN A 64 1.20 -3.12 -5.26
CA GLN A 64 1.03 -4.58 -5.43
C GLN A 64 -0.36 -5.05 -5.01
N CYS A 65 -1.02 -4.33 -4.10
CA CYS A 65 -2.37 -4.62 -3.60
C CYS A 65 -3.47 -3.93 -4.40
N ASP A 66 -3.16 -3.19 -5.47
CA ASP A 66 -4.12 -2.53 -6.34
C ASP A 66 -4.54 -3.39 -7.57
N SER A 67 -3.82 -4.49 -7.83
CA SER A 67 -4.15 -5.38 -8.95
C SER A 67 -5.22 -6.42 -8.60
N PRO A 68 -6.37 -6.45 -9.30
CA PRO A 68 -7.39 -7.48 -9.11
C PRO A 68 -6.92 -8.87 -9.57
N ASP A 69 -5.88 -8.94 -10.40
CA ASP A 69 -5.31 -10.21 -10.90
C ASP A 69 -4.40 -10.89 -9.86
N ARG A 70 -4.07 -10.20 -8.76
CA ARG A 70 -3.29 -10.78 -7.68
C ARG A 70 -4.10 -11.88 -7.00
N ARG A 71 -3.52 -13.09 -6.90
CA ARG A 71 -4.20 -14.33 -6.48
C ARG A 71 -4.98 -14.24 -5.17
N CYS A 72 -4.53 -13.42 -4.22
CA CYS A 72 -5.18 -13.24 -2.92
C CYS A 72 -5.99 -11.93 -2.78
N HIS A 73 -6.11 -11.11 -3.83
CA HIS A 73 -6.79 -9.81 -3.78
C HIS A 73 -8.26 -9.97 -3.36
N GLY A 74 -8.69 -9.20 -2.37
CA GLY A 74 -10.05 -9.25 -1.81
C GLY A 74 -10.41 -10.51 -1.01
N LYS A 75 -9.63 -11.60 -1.11
CA LYS A 75 -9.97 -12.92 -0.56
C LYS A 75 -9.26 -13.28 0.75
N GLY A 76 -8.02 -12.84 0.92
CA GLY A 76 -7.23 -13.18 2.12
C GLY A 76 -6.59 -14.56 2.13
N ARG A 77 -6.58 -15.26 0.99
CA ARG A 77 -5.94 -16.58 0.80
C ARG A 77 -5.61 -16.80 -0.68
N VAL A 78 -4.73 -17.74 -0.98
CA VAL A 78 -4.51 -18.24 -2.35
C VAL A 78 -5.46 -19.43 -2.55
N GLU A 79 -6.29 -19.36 -3.58
CA GLU A 79 -7.14 -20.47 -4.05
C GLU A 79 -6.47 -21.15 -5.25
#